data_AF-A0A7Y7DBI0-F1
#
_entry.id   AF-A0A7Y7DBI0-F1
#
_cell.length_a   1.000
_cell.length_b   1.000
_cell.length_c   1.000
_cell.angle_alpha   90.00
_cell.angle_beta   90.00
_cell.angle_gamma   90.00
#
_symmetry.space_group_name_H-M   'P 1'
#
loop_
_entity.id
_entity.type
_entity.pdbx_description
1 polymer ?
#
loop_
_entity_poly.entity_id
_entity_poly.type
_entity_poly.pdbx_seq_one_letter_code
_entity_poly.pdbx_strand_id
1 'polypeptide(L)'
;MYMTRSPVDELARLRAKIAELRAREAALEARFIEGNDTGRFPGYSWDVVVSRTSYQVFDISKLPQHILNDDRYYATKHVTSIRIEDRDESDAVIMLDAPEEFQVLEQL
;
A
#
# COMPACT_ATOMS: atom_id res chain seq x y z
N MET A 1 19.67 -20.09 20.67
CA MET A 1 18.63 -20.35 19.65
C MET A 1 18.14 -18.99 19.15
N TYR A 2 18.83 -18.43 18.16
CA TYR A 2 18.47 -17.17 17.51
C TYR A 2 18.36 -17.49 16.02
N MET A 3 17.21 -18.00 15.57
CA MET A 3 16.86 -17.80 14.17
C MET A 3 16.57 -16.31 14.04
N THR A 4 17.57 -15.59 13.56
CA THR A 4 17.48 -14.21 13.11
C THR A 4 16.19 -14.05 12.31
N ARG A 5 15.29 -13.19 12.82
CA ARG A 5 14.05 -12.76 12.19
C ARG A 5 14.32 -12.56 10.70
N SER A 6 13.64 -13.32 9.83
CA SER A 6 13.76 -13.06 8.39
C SER A 6 13.41 -11.60 8.15
N PRO A 7 14.10 -10.87 7.26
CA PRO A 7 13.71 -9.53 6.86
C PRO A 7 12.23 -9.43 6.48
N VAL A 8 11.65 -10.53 5.99
CA VAL A 8 10.22 -10.67 5.69
C VAL A 8 9.35 -10.64 6.97
N ASP A 9 9.70 -11.39 8.01
CA ASP A 9 8.96 -11.42 9.28
C ASP A 9 9.03 -10.07 10.01
N GLU A 10 10.19 -9.43 9.97
CA GLU A 10 10.37 -8.09 10.51
C GLU A 10 9.51 -7.06 9.76
N LEU A 11 9.52 -7.11 8.43
CA LEU A 11 8.70 -6.24 7.59
C LEU A 11 7.19 -6.48 7.82
N ALA A 12 6.75 -7.74 7.94
CA ALA A 12 5.37 -8.09 8.22
C ALA A 12 4.91 -7.51 9.58
N ARG A 13 5.74 -7.68 10.62
CA ARG A 13 5.45 -7.13 11.95
C ARG A 13 5.40 -5.60 11.96
N LEU A 14 6.30 -4.95 11.22
CA LEU A 14 6.29 -3.49 11.08
C LEU A 14 5.03 -3.02 10.34
N ARG A 15 4.61 -3.69 9.26
CA ARG A 15 3.37 -3.35 8.55
C ARG A 15 2.14 -3.54 9.42
N ALA A 16 2.07 -4.61 10.21
CA ALA A 16 0.97 -4.82 11.16
C ALA A 16 0.89 -3.68 12.19
N LYS A 17 2.04 -3.28 12.78
CA LYS A 17 2.08 -2.17 13.73
C LYS A 17 1.71 -0.83 13.09
N ILE A 18 2.16 -0.58 11.87
CA ILE A 18 1.78 0.63 11.11
C ILE A 18 0.27 0.61 10.85
N ALA A 19 -0.30 -0.52 10.43
CA ALA A 19 -1.73 -0.64 10.18
C ALA A 19 -2.56 -0.35 11.44
N GLU A 20 -2.17 -0.89 12.60
CA GLU A 20 -2.82 -0.60 13.89
C GLU A 20 -2.77 0.90 14.24
N LEU A 21 -1.59 1.52 14.11
CA LEU A 21 -1.43 2.95 14.37
C LEU A 21 -2.24 3.81 13.41
N ARG A 22 -2.29 3.45 12.12
CA ARG A 22 -3.10 4.12 11.10
C ARG A 22 -4.59 4.00 11.39
N ALA A 23 -5.06 2.83 11.83
CA ALA A 23 -6.45 2.65 12.22
C ALA A 23 -6.83 3.54 13.42
N ARG A 24 -5.93 3.65 14.41
CA ARG A 24 -6.13 4.53 15.56
C ARG A 24 -6.09 6.02 15.17
N GLU A 25 -5.16 6.41 14.30
CA GLU A 25 -5.08 7.76 13.73
C GLU A 25 -6.38 8.11 13.00
N ALA A 26 -6.84 7.25 12.08
CA ALA A 26 -8.08 7.46 11.35
C ALA A 26 -9.31 7.58 12.27
N ALA A 27 -9.38 6.79 13.34
CA ALA A 27 -10.46 6.89 14.32
C ALA A 27 -10.45 8.20 15.12
N LEU A 28 -9.28 8.81 15.32
CA LEU A 28 -9.15 10.13 15.95
C LEU A 28 -9.50 11.24 14.93
N GLU A 29 -8.98 11.15 13.71
CA GLU A 29 -9.27 12.08 12.62
C GLU A 29 -10.76 12.13 12.29
N ALA A 30 -11.44 10.98 12.25
CA ALA A 30 -12.88 10.89 11.99
C ALA A 30 -13.69 11.79 12.92
N ARG A 31 -13.28 11.93 14.19
CA ARG A 31 -13.97 12.80 15.17
C ARG A 31 -13.88 14.27 14.81
N PHE A 32 -12.79 14.70 14.16
CA PHE A 32 -12.63 16.08 13.69
C PHE A 32 -13.37 16.31 12.36
N ILE A 33 -13.54 15.26 11.56
CA ILE A 33 -14.18 15.35 10.24
C ILE A 33 -15.71 15.20 10.32
N GLU A 34 -16.25 14.37 11.23
CA GLU A 34 -17.70 14.10 11.37
C GLU A 34 -18.53 15.37 11.63
N GLY A 35 -17.96 16.35 12.33
CA GLY A 35 -18.62 17.64 12.59
C GLY A 35 -18.71 18.56 11.37
N ASN A 36 -18.01 18.24 10.27
CA ASN A 36 -17.86 19.08 9.08
C ASN A 36 -17.42 20.53 9.40
N ASP A 37 -16.73 20.71 10.53
CA ASP A 37 -16.28 22.00 11.02
C ASP A 37 -14.85 22.26 10.52
N THR A 38 -14.55 23.52 10.22
CA THR A 38 -13.23 23.96 9.78
C THR A 38 -12.69 24.96 10.77
N GLY A 39 -11.48 24.73 11.28
CA GLY A 39 -10.94 25.58 12.31
C GLY A 39 -9.80 24.95 13.09
N ARG A 40 -9.43 25.59 14.19
CA ARG A 40 -8.37 25.14 15.09
C ARG A 40 -8.99 24.59 16.36
N PHE A 41 -8.66 23.35 16.69
CA PHE A 41 -9.08 22.63 17.89
C PHE A 41 -7.90 22.61 18.87
N PRO A 42 -7.94 23.43 19.94
CA PRO A 42 -6.83 23.50 20.87
C PRO A 42 -6.76 22.26 21.75
N GLY A 43 -5.55 21.74 21.97
CA GLY A 43 -5.29 20.63 22.87
C GLY A 43 -4.36 21.03 24.01
N TYR A 44 -4.00 20.06 24.85
CA TYR A 44 -3.17 20.33 26.04
C TYR A 44 -1.72 20.70 25.68
N SER A 45 -1.15 20.04 24.68
CA SER A 45 0.22 20.30 24.21
C SER A 45 0.30 20.65 22.72
N TRP A 46 -0.78 20.39 21.98
CA TRP A 46 -0.83 20.50 20.52
C TRP A 46 -2.23 20.89 20.09
N ASP A 47 -2.32 21.62 18.98
CA ASP A 47 -3.59 21.99 18.38
C ASP A 47 -3.77 21.27 17.04
N VAL A 48 -5.01 20.89 16.73
CA VAL A 48 -5.38 20.31 15.43
C VAL A 48 -5.97 21.42 14.56
N VAL A 49 -5.51 21.56 13.33
CA VAL A 49 -6.07 22.53 12.36
C VAL A 49 -6.73 21.76 11.24
N VAL A 50 -8.03 21.93 11.07
CA VAL A 50 -8.82 21.33 10.00
C VAL A 50 -9.12 22.40 8.96
N SER A 51 -8.54 22.26 7.77
CA SER A 51 -8.87 23.05 6.60
C SER A 51 -9.53 22.18 5.54
N ARG A 52 -10.59 22.68 4.91
CA ARG A 52 -11.25 22.00 3.82
C ARG A 52 -10.96 22.73 2.52
N THR A 53 -10.40 22.02 1.56
CA THR A 53 -10.20 22.53 0.20
C THR A 53 -10.89 21.60 -0.76
N SER A 54 -11.79 22.15 -1.58
CA SER A 54 -12.40 21.41 -2.68
C SER A 54 -11.58 21.63 -3.94
N TYR A 55 -11.26 20.53 -4.63
CA TYR A 55 -10.64 20.55 -5.93
C TYR A 55 -11.58 19.88 -6.93
N GLN A 56 -11.62 20.38 -8.16
CA GLN A 56 -12.27 19.68 -9.24
C GLN A 56 -11.39 18.50 -9.67
N VAL A 57 -11.89 17.29 -9.52
CA VAL A 57 -11.22 16.07 -9.99
C VAL A 57 -11.79 15.74 -11.37
N PHE A 58 -10.89 15.49 -12.32
CA PHE A 58 -11.27 15.02 -13.65
C PHE A 58 -11.76 13.56 -13.55
N ASP A 59 -13.03 13.35 -13.87
CA ASP A 59 -13.69 12.04 -13.80
C ASP A 59 -13.70 11.38 -15.18
N ILE A 60 -12.83 10.38 -15.34
CA ILE A 60 -12.68 9.59 -16.57
C ILE A 60 -14.01 8.89 -16.95
N SER A 61 -14.85 8.56 -15.98
CA SER A 61 -16.15 7.90 -16.21
C SER A 61 -17.15 8.80 -16.93
N LYS A 62 -16.94 10.12 -16.89
CA LYS A 62 -17.74 11.11 -17.62
C LYS A 62 -17.25 11.34 -19.03
N LEU A 63 -16.16 10.70 -19.45
CA LEU A 63 -15.68 10.82 -20.82
C LEU A 63 -16.59 10.05 -21.79
N PRO A 64 -16.78 10.59 -22.99
CA PRO A 64 -17.42 9.84 -24.07
C PRO A 64 -16.65 8.55 -24.42
N GLN A 65 -17.38 7.49 -24.76
CA GLN A 65 -16.79 6.21 -25.16
C GLN A 65 -15.78 6.32 -26.32
N HIS A 66 -15.94 7.30 -27.22
CA HIS A 66 -15.00 7.48 -28.33
C HIS A 66 -13.62 7.98 -27.91
N ILE A 67 -13.47 8.58 -26.72
CA ILE A 67 -12.17 8.98 -26.16
C ILE A 67 -11.57 7.85 -25.33
N LEU A 68 -12.40 7.11 -24.58
CA LEU A 68 -11.98 5.96 -23.78
C LEU A 68 -11.49 4.77 -24.63
N ASN A 69 -11.97 4.65 -25.86
CA ASN A 69 -11.55 3.58 -26.77
C ASN A 69 -10.39 3.98 -27.69
N ASP A 70 -9.85 5.19 -27.56
CA ASP A 70 -8.76 5.68 -28.41
C ASP A 70 -7.42 5.53 -27.69
N ASP A 71 -6.63 4.56 -28.15
CA ASP A 71 -5.31 4.20 -27.62
C ASP A 71 -4.32 5.38 -27.57
N ARG A 72 -4.54 6.44 -28.35
CA ARG A 72 -3.69 7.65 -28.34
C ARG A 72 -3.75 8.42 -27.02
N TYR A 73 -4.77 8.19 -26.20
CA TYR A 73 -4.92 8.84 -24.89
C TYR A 73 -4.38 7.97 -23.74
N TYR A 74 -3.81 6.79 -24.03
CA TYR A 74 -3.26 5.88 -23.03
C TYR A 74 -1.74 5.87 -23.05
N ALA A 75 -1.13 5.88 -21.85
CA ALA A 75 0.31 5.72 -21.66
C ALA A 75 0.58 4.56 -20.71
N THR A 76 1.57 3.73 -21.03
CA THR A 76 1.95 2.61 -20.17
C THR A 76 2.84 3.10 -19.04
N LYS A 77 2.40 2.92 -17.80
CA LYS A 77 3.20 3.20 -16.59
C LYS A 77 3.50 1.91 -15.86
N HIS A 78 4.78 1.64 -15.62
CA HIS A 78 5.21 0.53 -14.77
C HIS A 78 5.20 0.95 -13.30
N VAL A 79 4.55 0.15 -12.46
CA VAL A 79 4.50 0.34 -11.00
C VAL A 79 4.94 -0.96 -10.35
N THR A 80 6.02 -0.90 -9.56
CA THR A 80 6.48 -2.03 -8.76
C THR A 80 5.81 -1.96 -7.40
N SER A 81 4.94 -2.93 -7.10
CA SER A 81 4.27 -3.04 -5.80
C SER A 81 4.81 -4.25 -5.04
N ILE A 82 5.16 -4.06 -3.77
CA ILE A 82 5.60 -5.13 -2.87
C ILE A 82 4.42 -5.49 -1.95
N ARG A 83 3.89 -6.70 -2.13
CA ARG A 83 2.85 -7.32 -1.29
C ARG A 83 3.45 -8.47 -0.49
N ILE A 84 2.97 -8.64 0.73
CA ILE A 84 3.26 -9.81 1.58
C ILE A 84 1.96 -10.63 1.58
N GLU A 85 2.06 -11.92 1.30
CA GLU A 85 0.94 -12.86 1.33
C GLU A 85 1.19 -13.88 2.44
N ASP A 86 0.13 -14.38 3.08
CA ASP A 86 0.24 -15.47 4.05
C ASP A 86 0.75 -16.72 3.33
N ARG A 87 1.72 -17.40 3.94
CA ARG A 87 2.21 -18.66 3.41
C ARG A 87 1.22 -19.75 3.81
N ASP A 88 0.36 -20.17 2.88
CA ASP A 88 -0.42 -21.39 3.09
C ASP A 88 0.53 -22.58 3.31
N GLU A 89 0.25 -23.43 4.31
CA GLU A 89 1.05 -24.63 4.63
C GLU A 89 1.16 -25.60 3.44
N SER A 90 0.27 -25.51 2.46
CA SER A 90 0.29 -26.30 1.22
C SER A 90 1.48 -25.97 0.30
N ASP A 91 2.06 -24.79 0.41
CA ASP A 91 3.16 -24.34 -0.46
C ASP A 91 4.54 -24.84 0.02
N ALA A 92 4.60 -25.43 1.23
CA ALA A 92 5.81 -26.08 1.72
C ALA A 92 6.10 -27.43 1.04
N VAL A 93 5.12 -28.04 0.38
CA VAL A 93 5.24 -29.38 -0.23
C VAL A 93 5.86 -29.34 -1.63
N ILE A 94 5.89 -28.19 -2.30
CA ILE A 94 6.31 -28.10 -3.72
C ILE A 94 7.84 -27.95 -3.88
N MET A 95 8.58 -27.60 -2.83
CA MET A 95 10.02 -27.31 -2.91
C MET A 95 10.96 -28.52 -2.71
N LEU A 96 10.45 -29.75 -2.66
CA LEU A 96 11.28 -30.94 -2.45
C LEU A 96 11.67 -31.72 -3.73
N ASP A 97 11.27 -31.28 -4.93
CA ASP A 97 11.57 -32.01 -6.18
C ASP A 97 12.02 -31.09 -7.34
N ALA A 98 12.95 -30.16 -7.07
CA ALA A 98 13.70 -29.52 -8.15
C ALA A 98 15.02 -30.29 -8.37
N PRO A 99 15.23 -30.98 -9.49
CA PRO A 99 16.54 -31.53 -9.81
C PRO A 99 17.48 -30.35 -10.12
N GLU A 100 18.65 -30.37 -9.49
CA GLU A 100 19.75 -29.48 -9.80
C GLU A 100 20.19 -29.71 -11.25
N GLU A 101 19.98 -28.72 -12.13
CA GLU A 101 20.79 -28.60 -13.35
C GLU A 101 21.44 -27.21 -13.39
N PHE A 102 22.72 -27.22 -13.05
CA PHE A 102 23.69 -26.17 -13.28
C PHE A 102 23.70 -25.75 -14.76
N GLN A 103 23.69 -24.44 -15.02
CA GLN A 103 24.36 -23.89 -16.20
C GLN A 103 25.28 -22.74 -15.81
N VAL A 104 26.57 -23.08 -15.79
CA VAL A 104 27.71 -22.17 -15.85
C VAL A 104 27.72 -21.57 -17.25
N LEU A 105 27.68 -20.24 -17.36
CA LEU A 105 28.21 -19.55 -18.53
C LEU A 105 29.13 -18.43 -18.06
N GLU A 106 30.41 -18.81 -17.95
CA GLU A 106 31.54 -17.88 -17.96
C GLU A 106 31.61 -17.13 -19.28
N GLN A 107 32.21 -15.96 -19.17
CA GLN A 107 32.41 -14.91 -20.16
C GLN A 107 33.30 -15.37 -21.34
N LEU A 108 32.90 -15.02 -22.58
CA LEU A 108 33.64 -14.20 -23.57
C LEU A 108 33.03 -14.32 -24.98
#